data_AF-A0A9E5P8B8-F1
#
_entry.id   AF-A0A9E5P8B8-F1
#
_cell.length_a   1.000
_cell.length_b   1.000
_cell.length_c   1.000
_cell.angle_alpha   90.00
_cell.angle_beta   90.00
_cell.angle_gamma   90.00
#
_symmetry.space_group_name_H-M   'P 1'
#
loop_
_entity.id
_entity.type
_entity.pdbx_description
1 polymer ?
#
loop_
_entity_poly.entity_id
_entity_poly.type
_entity_poly.pdbx_seq_one_letter_code
_entity_poly.pdbx_strand_id
1 'polypeptide(L)'
;MPNLHRLLQQAAVGLMPVAAPSDPDPNRTWASLSAGKRAVGAPNLGAVRLTPEVGWRTDLAAVQDANRRADTSARVGLLGEALQRGGIRSRVIADRYQERCPAFAVLANQFGWAGGLAVPPAGWSLPDGWIRAALDDCAVVLLSVSSVAEADSRTRPRSPSDLPKPKAAALKEADRLLGLALAALRAHGGRLIVLAPASPDYLDAHCRTLGPVIAYDTRRPESPGLLYSPSTRWPGLVTAADFAPTILHWSEAQARPGADDMDGRVMHVLPAP
;
A
#
# COMPACT_ATOMS: atom_id res chain seq x y z
N MET A 1 -13.66 2.53 14.93
CA MET A 1 -12.82 3.20 13.91
C MET A 1 -13.63 4.34 13.28
N PRO A 2 -13.88 5.44 14.00
CA PRO A 2 -14.68 6.57 13.51
C PRO A 2 -14.11 7.25 12.25
N ASN A 3 -12.80 7.33 12.08
CA ASN A 3 -12.22 7.98 10.89
C ASN A 3 -12.42 7.14 9.64
N LEU A 4 -12.25 5.82 9.74
CA LEU A 4 -12.56 4.89 8.66
C LEU A 4 -14.05 4.94 8.29
N HIS A 5 -14.94 4.95 9.28
CA HIS A 5 -16.38 5.05 9.03
C HIS A 5 -16.75 6.32 8.26
N ARG A 6 -16.22 7.48 8.69
CA ARG A 6 -16.42 8.75 7.98
C ARG A 6 -15.86 8.70 6.56
N LEU A 7 -14.69 8.10 6.37
CA LEU A 7 -14.07 7.97 5.05
C LEU A 7 -14.95 7.14 4.10
N LEU A 8 -15.51 6.03 4.57
CA LEU A 8 -16.38 5.16 3.77
C LEU A 8 -17.65 5.87 3.26
N GLN A 9 -18.12 6.91 3.94
CA GLN A 9 -19.27 7.72 3.52
C GLN A 9 -18.93 8.72 2.40
N GLN A 10 -17.65 9.01 2.20
CA GLN A 10 -17.16 10.10 1.36
C GLN A 10 -16.30 9.64 0.17
N ALA A 11 -15.88 8.37 0.19
CA ALA A 11 -14.87 7.83 -0.69
C ALA A 11 -15.46 6.85 -1.71
N ALA A 12 -14.68 6.61 -2.77
CA ALA A 12 -14.93 5.50 -3.68
C ALA A 12 -14.40 4.21 -3.06
N VAL A 13 -15.17 3.13 -3.18
CA VAL A 13 -14.82 1.82 -2.60
C VAL A 13 -14.66 0.76 -3.67
N GLY A 14 -13.74 -0.17 -3.45
CA GLY A 14 -13.53 -1.35 -4.27
C GLY A 14 -12.97 -2.50 -3.46
N LEU A 15 -12.92 -3.66 -4.09
CA LEU A 15 -12.35 -4.89 -3.57
C LEU A 15 -11.20 -5.30 -4.46
N MET A 16 -10.11 -5.78 -3.87
CA MET A 16 -8.92 -6.22 -4.58
C MET A 16 -8.58 -7.65 -4.18
N PRO A 17 -8.26 -8.56 -5.12
CA PRO A 17 -7.67 -9.85 -4.78
C PRO A 17 -6.38 -9.64 -3.99
N VAL A 18 -6.31 -10.22 -2.79
CA VAL A 18 -5.15 -10.14 -1.91
C VAL A 18 -4.60 -11.54 -1.65
N ALA A 19 -3.43 -11.61 -1.04
CA ALA A 19 -2.89 -12.86 -0.56
C ALA A 19 -3.44 -13.19 0.83
N ALA A 20 -3.78 -14.45 1.06
CA ALA A 20 -3.96 -14.97 2.40
C ALA A 20 -2.59 -15.28 3.02
N PRO A 21 -2.44 -15.27 4.36
CA PRO A 21 -1.16 -15.64 4.98
C PRO A 21 -0.79 -17.11 4.74
N SER A 22 -1.79 -17.97 4.49
CA SER A 22 -1.63 -19.36 4.07
C SER A 22 -1.25 -19.54 2.59
N ASP A 23 -1.30 -18.48 1.79
CA ASP A 23 -0.92 -18.59 0.38
C ASP A 23 0.59 -18.88 0.28
N PRO A 24 1.01 -19.67 -0.73
CA PRO A 24 2.43 -19.92 -0.99
C PRO A 24 3.21 -18.64 -1.33
N ASP A 25 2.49 -17.55 -1.63
CA ASP A 25 3.04 -16.26 -2.00
C ASP A 25 2.26 -15.11 -1.34
N PRO A 26 2.54 -14.84 -0.04
CA PRO A 26 1.88 -13.77 0.71
C PRO A 26 2.30 -12.36 0.24
N ASN A 27 3.38 -12.28 -0.53
CA ASN A 27 4.01 -11.01 -0.95
C ASN A 27 3.63 -10.57 -2.37
N ARG A 28 2.88 -11.38 -3.12
CA ARG A 28 2.46 -11.06 -4.50
C ARG A 28 1.74 -9.73 -4.65
N THR A 29 0.91 -9.35 -3.66
CA THR A 29 0.15 -8.10 -3.72
C THR A 29 1.11 -6.92 -3.72
N TRP A 30 2.08 -6.91 -2.79
CA TRP A 30 3.10 -5.86 -2.68
C TRP A 30 3.97 -5.78 -3.93
N ALA A 31 4.41 -6.93 -4.46
CA ALA A 31 5.17 -7.00 -5.70
C ALA A 31 4.37 -6.42 -6.88
N SER A 32 3.08 -6.74 -6.98
CA SER A 32 2.21 -6.27 -8.07
C SER A 32 1.91 -4.77 -7.96
N LEU A 33 1.69 -4.25 -6.75
CA LEU A 33 1.54 -2.81 -6.48
C LEU A 33 2.78 -2.03 -6.94
N SER A 34 3.97 -2.58 -6.72
CA SER A 34 5.26 -1.97 -7.09
C SER A 34 5.54 -2.05 -8.60
N ALA A 35 5.20 -3.18 -9.23
CA ALA A 35 5.52 -3.45 -10.63
C ALA A 35 4.53 -2.81 -11.61
N GLY A 36 3.31 -2.47 -11.19
CA GLY A 36 2.25 -2.08 -12.13
C GLY A 36 1.83 -3.21 -13.07
N LYS A 37 2.09 -4.46 -12.67
CA LYS A 37 1.84 -5.68 -13.44
C LYS A 37 1.58 -6.83 -12.47
N ARG A 38 0.93 -7.90 -12.92
CA ARG A 38 0.81 -9.13 -12.13
C ARG A 38 2.21 -9.68 -11.86
N ALA A 39 2.59 -9.73 -10.59
CA ALA A 39 3.87 -10.25 -10.14
C ALA A 39 3.68 -11.42 -9.18
N VAL A 40 4.69 -12.28 -9.10
CA VAL A 40 4.88 -13.17 -7.95
C VAL A 40 5.75 -12.45 -6.90
N GLY A 41 5.52 -12.74 -5.63
CA GLY A 41 6.36 -12.28 -4.54
C GLY A 41 7.55 -13.20 -4.30
N ALA A 42 8.28 -12.89 -3.22
CA ALA A 42 9.34 -13.74 -2.69
C ALA A 42 9.34 -13.64 -1.15
N PRO A 43 9.79 -14.69 -0.43
CA PRO A 43 9.78 -14.69 1.05
C PRO A 43 10.54 -13.52 1.68
N ASN A 44 11.60 -13.04 1.02
CA ASN A 44 12.47 -11.97 1.51
C ASN A 44 12.04 -10.57 1.05
N LEU A 45 10.91 -10.43 0.34
CA LEU A 45 10.43 -9.12 -0.09
C LEU A 45 10.24 -8.21 1.12
N GLY A 46 10.81 -7.01 1.06
CA GLY A 46 10.72 -6.04 2.15
C GLY A 46 11.75 -6.23 3.25
N ALA A 47 12.72 -7.15 3.14
CA ALA A 47 13.87 -7.12 4.05
C ALA A 47 14.57 -5.76 3.89
N VAL A 48 14.51 -4.91 4.91
CA VAL A 48 15.02 -3.53 4.83
C VAL A 48 16.32 -3.42 5.63
N ARG A 49 17.35 -2.82 5.04
CA ARG A 49 18.65 -2.58 5.67
C ARG A 49 19.02 -1.10 5.55
N LEU A 50 19.50 -0.52 6.64
CA LEU A 50 20.14 0.79 6.60
C LEU A 50 21.56 0.63 6.09
N THR A 51 21.91 1.34 5.03
CA THR A 51 23.28 1.41 4.48
C THR A 51 23.92 2.73 4.89
N PRO A 52 25.19 2.74 5.32
CA PRO A 52 25.87 3.97 5.79
C PRO A 52 25.93 5.10 4.75
N GLU A 53 25.97 4.73 3.46
CA GLU A 53 26.29 5.66 2.37
C GLU A 53 25.05 6.22 1.65
N VAL A 54 23.93 5.48 1.66
CA VAL A 54 22.83 5.73 0.70
C VAL A 54 21.43 5.57 1.32
N GLY A 55 21.33 5.31 2.63
CA GLY A 55 20.05 5.19 3.33
C GLY A 55 19.45 3.78 3.30
N TRP A 56 18.12 3.69 3.29
CA TRP A 56 17.40 2.43 3.41
C TRP A 56 17.27 1.69 2.07
N ARG A 57 17.56 0.38 2.07
CA ARG A 57 17.49 -0.49 0.89
C ARG A 57 16.72 -1.76 1.19
N THR A 58 15.98 -2.27 0.20
CA THR A 58 15.46 -3.64 0.21
C THR A 58 16.07 -4.49 -0.89
N ASP A 59 16.27 -5.78 -0.63
CA ASP A 59 16.76 -6.71 -1.66
C ASP A 59 15.61 -7.16 -2.56
N LEU A 60 15.66 -6.75 -3.83
CA LEU A 60 14.69 -7.16 -4.84
C LEU A 60 15.18 -8.32 -5.71
N ALA A 61 16.44 -8.76 -5.62
CA ALA A 61 16.99 -9.78 -6.52
C ALA A 61 16.16 -11.07 -6.48
N ALA A 62 15.83 -11.54 -5.27
CA ALA A 62 15.02 -12.75 -5.09
C ALA A 62 13.64 -12.66 -5.74
N VAL A 63 12.97 -11.49 -5.68
CA VAL A 63 11.64 -11.32 -6.30
C VAL A 63 11.75 -11.16 -7.82
N GLN A 64 12.81 -10.54 -8.33
CA GLN A 64 13.06 -10.49 -9.77
C GLN A 64 13.32 -11.90 -10.33
N ASP A 65 14.11 -12.71 -9.63
CA ASP A 65 14.42 -14.09 -10.02
C ASP A 65 13.18 -14.99 -9.95
N ALA A 66 12.29 -14.77 -8.98
CA ALA A 66 11.01 -15.44 -8.90
C ALA A 66 10.11 -15.09 -10.10
N ASN A 67 10.02 -13.81 -10.47
CA ASN A 67 9.21 -13.37 -11.63
C ASN A 67 9.74 -13.93 -12.95
N ARG A 68 11.07 -13.93 -13.17
CA ARG A 68 11.67 -14.57 -14.36
C ARG A 68 11.37 -16.06 -14.44
N ARG A 69 11.45 -16.79 -13.32
CA ARG A 69 11.14 -18.24 -13.29
C ARG A 69 9.65 -18.53 -13.50
N ALA A 70 8.78 -17.63 -13.06
CA ALA A 70 7.34 -17.72 -13.27
C ALA A 70 6.91 -17.19 -14.66
N ASP A 71 7.86 -16.89 -15.55
CA ASP A 71 7.65 -16.33 -16.88
C ASP A 71 6.75 -15.08 -16.87
N THR A 72 6.87 -14.28 -15.81
CA THR A 72 6.25 -12.96 -15.77
C THR A 72 7.28 -11.94 -16.23
N SER A 73 6.85 -10.95 -17.00
CA SER A 73 7.70 -9.81 -17.33
C SER A 73 7.63 -8.72 -16.24
N ALA A 74 7.11 -9.03 -15.05
CA ALA A 74 6.92 -8.05 -13.99
C ALA A 74 8.26 -7.69 -13.36
N ARG A 75 8.55 -6.38 -13.30
CA ARG A 75 9.74 -5.83 -12.67
C ARG A 75 9.33 -5.09 -11.40
N VAL A 76 9.63 -5.67 -10.23
CA VAL A 76 9.37 -5.00 -8.96
C VAL A 76 10.26 -3.76 -8.84
N GLY A 77 9.68 -2.65 -8.38
CA GLY A 77 10.35 -1.36 -8.23
C GLY A 77 10.13 -0.38 -9.39
N LEU A 78 9.32 -0.74 -10.40
CA LEU A 78 9.01 0.16 -11.51
C LEU A 78 8.31 1.46 -11.05
N LEU A 79 7.40 1.39 -10.08
CA LEU A 79 6.77 2.59 -9.53
C LEU A 79 7.81 3.53 -8.90
N GLY A 80 8.68 3.01 -8.01
CA GLY A 80 9.71 3.83 -7.38
C GLY A 80 10.72 4.40 -8.37
N GLU A 81 11.11 3.61 -9.38
CA GLU A 81 11.97 4.05 -10.48
C GLU A 81 11.34 5.21 -11.27
N ALA A 82 10.07 5.07 -11.67
CA ALA A 82 9.36 6.09 -12.44
C ALA A 82 9.19 7.40 -11.64
N LEU A 83 8.88 7.31 -10.35
CA LEU A 83 8.83 8.47 -9.46
C LEU A 83 10.19 9.18 -9.39
N GLN A 84 11.27 8.43 -9.16
CA GLN A 84 12.63 8.97 -9.03
C GLN A 84 13.14 9.60 -10.34
N ARG A 85 12.97 8.94 -11.48
CA ARG A 85 13.32 9.49 -12.81
C ARG A 85 12.55 10.76 -13.11
N GLY A 86 11.36 10.89 -12.56
CA GLY A 86 10.57 12.12 -12.62
C GLY A 86 10.95 13.20 -11.62
N GLY A 87 11.89 12.97 -10.72
CA GLY A 87 12.15 13.91 -9.63
C GLY A 87 10.95 14.06 -8.67
N ILE A 88 10.04 13.08 -8.63
CA ILE A 88 8.95 13.04 -7.66
C ILE A 88 9.51 12.50 -6.35
N ARG A 89 9.61 13.38 -5.35
CA ARG A 89 10.03 13.00 -4.00
C ARG A 89 8.96 12.10 -3.37
N SER A 90 9.40 10.96 -2.85
CA SER A 90 8.54 9.99 -2.17
C SER A 90 9.13 9.53 -0.85
N ARG A 91 8.28 9.10 0.09
CA ARG A 91 8.70 8.65 1.42
C ARG A 91 7.84 7.51 1.94
N VAL A 92 8.48 6.57 2.64
CA VAL A 92 7.79 5.52 3.41
C VAL A 92 7.80 5.90 4.89
N ILE A 93 6.66 5.79 5.54
CA ILE A 93 6.50 5.92 6.98
C ILE A 93 5.93 4.60 7.47
N ALA A 94 6.54 3.97 8.47
CA ALA A 94 5.98 2.79 9.11
C ALA A 94 5.61 3.12 10.56
N ASP A 95 4.45 2.63 11.00
CA ASP A 95 4.00 2.78 12.39
C ASP A 95 4.90 2.04 13.39
N ARG A 96 5.66 1.03 12.93
CA ARG A 96 6.60 0.25 13.71
C ARG A 96 7.79 -0.20 12.87
N TYR A 97 8.92 -0.41 13.55
CA TYR A 97 10.07 -1.07 12.94
C TYR A 97 9.79 -2.55 12.81
N GLN A 98 10.02 -3.06 11.61
CA GLN A 98 10.03 -4.48 11.32
C GLN A 98 11.25 -4.75 10.45
N GLU A 99 11.94 -5.86 10.71
CA GLU A 99 13.04 -6.33 9.82
C GLU A 99 12.55 -6.52 8.37
N ARG A 100 11.25 -6.78 8.22
CA ARG A 100 10.56 -6.90 6.95
C ARG A 100 9.44 -5.88 6.85
N CYS A 101 9.55 -4.95 5.91
CA CYS A 101 8.50 -4.01 5.53
C CYS A 101 8.22 -4.16 4.02
N PRO A 102 7.37 -5.12 3.60
CA PRO A 102 7.03 -5.30 2.19
C PRO A 102 6.48 -4.03 1.52
N ALA A 103 5.82 -3.18 2.30
CA ALA A 103 5.36 -1.87 1.85
C ALA A 103 6.48 -0.97 1.34
N PHE A 104 7.70 -1.10 1.86
CA PHE A 104 8.88 -0.36 1.39
C PHE A 104 9.19 -0.67 -0.09
N ALA A 105 8.98 -1.92 -0.51
CA ALA A 105 9.22 -2.34 -1.90
C ALA A 105 8.28 -1.67 -2.92
N VAL A 106 7.16 -1.09 -2.48
CA VAL A 106 6.23 -0.36 -3.36
C VAL A 106 6.85 0.93 -3.90
N LEU A 107 7.60 1.66 -3.06
CA LEU A 107 8.24 2.92 -3.44
C LEU A 107 9.75 2.79 -3.70
N ALA A 108 10.32 1.60 -3.49
CA ALA A 108 11.68 1.30 -3.90
C ALA A 108 11.81 1.28 -5.43
N ASN A 109 12.93 1.75 -5.96
CA ASN A 109 13.29 1.57 -7.37
C ASN A 109 13.76 0.13 -7.64
N GLN A 110 14.13 -0.19 -8.89
CA GLN A 110 14.52 -1.56 -9.25
C GLN A 110 15.79 -2.07 -8.54
N PHE A 111 16.58 -1.16 -7.98
CA PHE A 111 17.79 -1.47 -7.19
C PHE A 111 17.51 -1.60 -5.69
N GLY A 112 16.26 -1.35 -5.27
CA GLY A 112 15.81 -1.47 -3.89
C GLY A 112 15.84 -0.18 -3.08
N TRP A 113 16.08 0.99 -3.69
CA TRP A 113 16.20 2.27 -2.99
C TRP A 113 14.89 3.07 -3.00
N ALA A 114 14.47 3.60 -1.86
CA ALA A 114 13.34 4.54 -1.75
C ALA A 114 13.81 5.89 -1.15
N GLY A 115 13.02 6.95 -1.32
CA GLY A 115 13.36 8.33 -0.87
C GLY A 115 13.42 8.54 0.66
N GLY A 116 13.34 7.46 1.44
CA GLY A 116 13.49 7.47 2.88
C GLY A 116 12.50 6.52 3.58
N LEU A 117 12.88 6.07 4.77
CA LEU A 117 12.01 5.35 5.70
C LEU A 117 12.05 6.05 7.05
N ALA A 118 10.89 6.49 7.52
CA ALA A 118 10.71 7.05 8.85
C ALA A 118 9.97 6.03 9.73
N VAL A 119 10.56 5.71 10.88
CA VAL A 119 10.01 4.75 11.83
C VAL A 119 10.19 5.30 13.25
N PRO A 120 9.16 5.24 14.11
CA PRO A 120 9.31 5.67 15.49
C PRO A 120 10.21 4.67 16.27
N PRO A 121 10.83 5.11 17.38
CA PRO A 121 11.52 4.20 18.29
C PRO A 121 10.63 3.04 18.75
N ALA A 122 11.24 1.91 19.13
CA ALA A 122 10.49 0.75 19.60
C ALA A 122 9.58 1.12 20.80
N GLY A 123 8.31 0.74 20.71
CA GLY A 123 7.29 1.02 21.72
C GLY A 123 6.64 2.40 21.62
N TRP A 124 7.06 3.26 20.69
CA TRP A 124 6.49 4.59 20.50
C TRP A 124 5.39 4.56 19.42
N SER A 125 4.36 5.39 19.61
CA SER A 125 3.41 5.71 18.55
C SER A 125 4.04 6.66 17.53
N LEU A 126 3.56 6.63 16.29
CA LEU A 126 3.98 7.60 15.28
C LEU A 126 3.58 9.02 15.73
N PRO A 127 4.52 9.98 15.78
CA PRO A 127 4.20 11.36 16.17
C PRO A 127 3.26 12.05 15.16
N ASP A 128 2.34 12.86 15.66
CA ASP A 128 1.26 13.48 14.87
C ASP A 128 1.76 14.35 13.70
N GLY A 129 2.90 15.01 13.88
CA GLY A 129 3.49 15.90 12.88
C GLY A 129 4.20 15.18 11.73
N TRP A 130 4.51 13.89 11.83
CA TRP A 130 5.38 13.21 10.86
C TRP A 130 4.74 13.06 9.48
N ILE A 131 3.44 12.77 9.43
CA ILE A 131 2.72 12.64 8.14
C ILE A 131 2.66 14.00 7.45
N ARG A 132 2.39 15.07 8.21
CA ARG A 132 2.38 16.44 7.69
C ARG A 132 3.77 16.84 7.17
N ALA A 133 4.80 16.67 7.99
CA ALA A 133 6.18 16.98 7.60
C ALA A 133 6.65 16.19 6.37
N ALA A 134 6.17 14.95 6.20
CA ALA A 134 6.44 14.20 4.97
C ALA A 134 5.70 14.76 3.76
N LEU A 135 4.44 15.20 3.90
CA LEU A 135 3.67 15.84 2.82
C LEU A 135 4.18 17.24 2.46
N ASP A 136 4.79 17.97 3.40
CA ASP A 136 5.46 19.25 3.13
C ASP A 136 6.64 19.07 2.15
N ASP A 137 7.23 17.87 2.10
CA ASP A 137 8.44 17.54 1.33
C ASP A 137 8.24 16.52 0.21
N CYS A 138 7.16 15.76 0.19
CA CYS A 138 6.99 14.64 -0.73
C CYS A 138 5.63 14.70 -1.39
N ALA A 139 5.60 14.45 -2.70
CA ALA A 139 4.34 14.34 -3.44
C ALA A 139 3.69 12.95 -3.25
N VAL A 140 4.48 11.94 -2.87
CA VAL A 140 3.98 10.58 -2.61
C VAL A 140 4.46 10.11 -1.24
N VAL A 141 3.53 9.84 -0.33
CA VAL A 141 3.82 9.27 0.98
C VAL A 141 3.11 7.94 1.13
N LEU A 142 3.85 6.89 1.45
CA LEU A 142 3.29 5.60 1.83
C LEU A 142 3.33 5.47 3.36
N LEU A 143 2.15 5.28 3.96
CA LEU A 143 2.02 4.98 5.38
C LEU A 143 1.70 3.50 5.59
N SER A 144 2.62 2.75 6.17
CA SER A 144 2.46 1.34 6.52
C SER A 144 2.00 1.20 7.96
N VAL A 145 0.83 0.57 8.16
CA VAL A 145 0.27 0.26 9.48
C VAL A 145 0.39 -1.23 9.76
N SER A 146 1.59 -1.65 10.11
CA SER A 146 2.00 -3.05 10.27
C SER A 146 1.63 -3.64 11.63
N SER A 147 1.32 -2.80 12.62
CA SER A 147 0.90 -3.24 13.96
C SER A 147 -0.37 -4.10 13.97
N VAL A 148 -1.25 -3.95 12.98
CA VAL A 148 -2.47 -4.76 12.84
C VAL A 148 -2.13 -6.19 12.45
N ALA A 149 -1.26 -6.37 11.43
CA ALA A 149 -0.80 -7.70 11.02
C ALA A 149 0.02 -8.39 12.12
N GLU A 150 0.84 -7.63 12.85
CA GLU A 150 1.58 -8.14 14.02
C GLU A 150 0.61 -8.63 15.11
N ALA A 151 -0.44 -7.86 15.41
CA ALA A 151 -1.46 -8.25 16.38
C ALA A 151 -2.20 -9.53 15.93
N ASP A 152 -2.56 -9.63 14.65
CA ASP A 152 -3.22 -10.82 14.08
C ASP A 152 -2.36 -12.07 14.21
N SER A 153 -1.05 -11.98 13.92
CA SER A 153 -0.12 -13.12 14.03
C SER A 153 0.02 -13.67 15.46
N ARG A 154 -0.17 -12.82 16.48
CA ARG A 154 -0.05 -13.20 17.90
C ARG A 154 -1.31 -13.79 18.47
N THR A 155 -2.46 -13.54 17.86
CA THR A 155 -3.75 -13.89 18.43
C THR A 155 -4.62 -14.55 17.37
N ARG A 156 -4.69 -15.89 17.39
CA ARG A 156 -5.78 -16.59 16.69
C ARG A 156 -7.08 -16.38 17.47
N PRO A 157 -8.08 -15.68 16.92
CA PRO A 157 -9.35 -15.51 17.62
C PRO A 157 -10.01 -16.88 17.84
N ARG A 158 -10.49 -17.12 19.05
CA ARG A 158 -11.25 -18.34 19.39
C ARG A 158 -12.70 -18.28 18.90
N SER A 159 -13.22 -17.08 18.67
CA SER A 159 -14.58 -16.78 18.20
C SER A 159 -14.57 -15.45 17.39
N PRO A 160 -15.46 -15.27 16.39
CA PRO A 160 -15.64 -14.00 15.67
C PRO A 160 -16.02 -12.81 16.56
N SER A 161 -16.64 -13.05 17.72
CA SER A 161 -17.09 -11.99 18.64
C SER A 161 -15.97 -11.41 19.52
N ASP A 162 -14.87 -12.14 19.68
CA ASP A 162 -13.80 -11.80 20.62
C ASP A 162 -12.64 -11.19 19.86
N LEU A 163 -12.63 -9.85 19.74
CA LEU A 163 -11.45 -9.14 19.29
C LEU A 163 -10.40 -9.16 20.41
N PRO A 164 -9.24 -9.81 20.21
CA PRO A 164 -8.18 -9.81 21.21
C PRO A 164 -7.74 -8.38 21.53
N LYS A 165 -7.50 -8.07 22.81
CA LYS A 165 -7.06 -6.73 23.25
C LYS A 165 -5.93 -6.13 22.38
N PRO A 166 -4.89 -6.89 21.97
CA PRO A 166 -3.84 -6.37 21.09
C PRO A 166 -4.36 -5.91 19.72
N LYS A 167 -5.28 -6.66 19.10
CA LYS A 167 -5.88 -6.32 17.81
C LYS A 167 -6.76 -5.07 17.91
N ALA A 168 -7.56 -4.95 18.97
CA ALA A 168 -8.38 -3.77 19.20
C ALA A 168 -7.51 -2.50 19.36
N ALA A 169 -6.38 -2.60 20.08
CA ALA A 169 -5.44 -1.50 20.23
C ALA A 169 -4.77 -1.12 18.89
N ALA A 170 -4.34 -2.11 18.09
CA ALA A 170 -3.76 -1.87 16.77
C ALA A 170 -4.75 -1.23 15.80
N LEU A 171 -6.02 -1.66 15.78
CA LEU A 171 -7.07 -1.04 14.96
C LEU A 171 -7.41 0.39 15.41
N LYS A 172 -7.35 0.65 16.73
CA LYS A 172 -7.51 2.01 17.26
C LYS A 172 -6.38 2.92 16.79
N GLU A 173 -5.14 2.43 16.81
CA GLU A 173 -3.99 3.19 16.31
C GLU A 173 -4.08 3.41 14.79
N ALA A 174 -4.45 2.39 14.02
CA ALA A 174 -4.67 2.51 12.57
C ALA A 174 -5.70 3.60 12.24
N ASP A 175 -6.82 3.65 12.97
CA ASP A 175 -7.85 4.67 12.78
C ASP A 175 -7.39 6.07 13.20
N ARG A 176 -6.54 6.18 14.24
CA ARG A 176 -5.91 7.44 14.64
C ARG A 176 -4.99 7.96 13.54
N LEU A 177 -4.10 7.11 13.03
CA LEU A 177 -3.18 7.44 11.94
C LEU A 177 -3.91 7.83 10.66
N LEU A 178 -5.03 7.16 10.34
CA LEU A 178 -5.90 7.55 9.24
C LEU A 178 -6.47 8.96 9.44
N GLY A 179 -6.90 9.30 10.67
CA GLY A 179 -7.36 10.65 11.00
C GLY A 179 -6.28 11.71 10.78
N LEU A 180 -5.03 11.44 11.19
CA LEU A 180 -3.89 12.33 10.95
C LEU A 180 -3.60 12.49 9.46
N ALA A 181 -3.60 11.40 8.70
CA ALA A 181 -3.39 11.45 7.25
C ALA A 181 -4.48 12.28 6.54
N LEU A 182 -5.74 12.09 6.90
CA LEU A 182 -6.86 12.88 6.35
C LEU A 182 -6.73 14.37 6.70
N ALA A 183 -6.36 14.71 7.94
CA ALA A 183 -6.15 16.10 8.34
C ALA A 183 -5.00 16.74 7.57
N ALA A 184 -3.87 16.05 7.44
CA ALA A 184 -2.71 16.54 6.72
C ALA A 184 -2.98 16.71 5.22
N LEU A 185 -3.68 15.74 4.60
CA LEU A 185 -4.06 15.82 3.18
C LEU A 185 -5.04 16.96 2.90
N ARG A 186 -6.00 17.24 3.78
CA ARG A 186 -6.94 18.37 3.61
C ARG A 186 -6.21 19.71 3.58
N ALA A 187 -5.14 19.87 4.38
CA ALA A 187 -4.33 21.08 4.37
C ALA A 187 -3.51 21.26 3.08
N HIS A 188 -3.11 20.15 2.44
CA HIS A 188 -2.30 20.18 1.22
C HIS A 188 -3.12 20.17 -0.08
N GLY A 189 -4.33 19.63 -0.04
CA GLY A 189 -5.05 19.24 -1.25
C GLY A 189 -4.40 18.01 -1.89
N GLY A 190 -5.01 16.84 -1.76
CA GLY A 190 -4.40 15.61 -2.25
C GLY A 190 -5.39 14.46 -2.36
N ARG A 191 -4.83 13.29 -2.64
CA ARG A 191 -5.58 12.04 -2.77
C ARG A 191 -5.05 11.01 -1.79
N LEU A 192 -5.95 10.19 -1.26
CA LEU A 192 -5.67 9.09 -0.35
C LEU A 192 -6.10 7.78 -0.98
N ILE A 193 -5.27 6.75 -0.87
CA ILE A 193 -5.68 5.37 -1.06
C ILE A 193 -5.42 4.61 0.24
N VAL A 194 -6.46 3.97 0.77
CA VAL A 194 -6.37 3.02 1.89
C VAL A 194 -6.63 1.64 1.33
N LEU A 195 -5.74 0.69 1.61
CA LEU A 195 -5.92 -0.70 1.18
C LEU A 195 -5.39 -1.66 2.24
N ALA A 196 -5.94 -2.87 2.27
CA ALA A 196 -5.38 -4.00 3.02
C ALA A 196 -4.78 -4.99 2.01
N PRO A 197 -3.44 -5.14 1.90
CA PRO A 197 -2.80 -5.92 0.84
C PRO A 197 -2.68 -7.42 1.15
N ALA A 198 -3.06 -7.81 2.35
CA ALA A 198 -3.16 -9.18 2.81
C ALA A 198 -4.48 -9.34 3.55
N SER A 199 -5.03 -10.55 3.50
CA SER A 199 -6.20 -10.90 4.28
C SER A 199 -5.81 -11.42 5.66
N PRO A 200 -6.73 -11.44 6.64
CA PRO A 200 -6.54 -12.24 7.84
C PRO A 200 -6.50 -13.74 7.48
N ASP A 201 -6.04 -14.55 8.44
CA ASP A 201 -6.24 -16.00 8.40
C ASP A 201 -7.74 -16.32 8.50
N TYR A 202 -8.30 -16.93 7.45
CA TYR A 202 -9.64 -17.50 7.49
C TYR A 202 -9.60 -18.98 7.86
N LEU A 203 -10.67 -19.46 8.49
CA LEU A 203 -10.81 -20.90 8.81
C LEU A 203 -10.94 -21.76 7.55
N ASP A 204 -11.51 -21.21 6.47
CA ASP A 204 -11.66 -21.88 5.18
C ASP A 204 -10.57 -21.41 4.21
N ALA A 205 -9.67 -22.33 3.83
CA ALA A 205 -8.57 -22.09 2.90
C ALA A 205 -9.05 -21.91 1.44
N HIS A 206 -10.31 -22.24 1.12
CA HIS A 206 -10.86 -22.09 -0.22
C HIS A 206 -11.49 -20.71 -0.48
N CYS A 207 -11.68 -19.90 0.56
CA CYS A 207 -12.17 -18.54 0.40
C CYS A 207 -11.12 -17.69 -0.34
N ARG A 208 -11.40 -17.32 -1.59
CA ARG A 208 -10.63 -16.28 -2.27
C ARG A 208 -10.80 -14.97 -1.51
N THR A 209 -9.68 -14.38 -1.12
CA THR A 209 -9.71 -13.24 -0.22
C THR A 209 -9.67 -11.94 -1.02
N LEU A 210 -10.62 -11.07 -0.70
CA LEU A 210 -10.70 -9.72 -1.22
C LEU A 210 -10.39 -8.74 -0.08
N GLY A 211 -9.43 -7.84 -0.31
CA GLY A 211 -9.12 -6.73 0.57
C GLY A 211 -9.86 -5.47 0.15
N PRO A 212 -10.35 -4.65 1.09
CA PRO A 212 -10.95 -3.37 0.75
C PRO A 212 -9.89 -2.42 0.16
N VAL A 213 -10.34 -1.61 -0.79
CA VAL A 213 -9.63 -0.46 -1.35
C VAL A 213 -10.55 0.74 -1.26
N ILE A 214 -10.06 1.83 -0.68
CA ILE A 214 -10.80 3.06 -0.50
C ILE A 214 -9.98 4.19 -1.12
N ALA A 215 -10.57 4.93 -2.05
CA ALA A 215 -9.94 6.08 -2.70
C ALA A 215 -10.72 7.36 -2.40
N TYR A 216 -9.99 8.40 -2.01
CA TYR A 216 -10.56 9.68 -1.60
C TYR A 216 -9.76 10.84 -2.19
N ASP A 217 -10.43 11.85 -2.74
CA ASP A 217 -9.82 13.09 -3.24
C ASP A 217 -10.33 14.25 -2.38
N THR A 218 -9.44 14.94 -1.67
CA THR A 218 -9.85 16.03 -0.77
C THR A 218 -10.42 17.23 -1.53
N ARG A 219 -10.19 17.32 -2.84
CA ARG A 219 -10.75 18.38 -3.70
C ARG A 219 -12.17 18.05 -4.16
N ARG A 220 -12.61 16.80 -3.98
CA ARG A 220 -13.96 16.31 -4.30
C ARG A 220 -14.48 15.42 -3.16
N PRO A 221 -14.68 15.97 -1.96
CA PRO A 221 -14.99 15.20 -0.75
C PRO A 221 -16.38 14.53 -0.77
N GLU A 222 -17.25 14.89 -1.71
CA GLU A 222 -18.61 14.37 -1.88
C GLU A 222 -18.73 13.52 -3.15
N SER A 223 -17.69 12.74 -3.46
CA SER A 223 -17.71 11.82 -4.60
C SER A 223 -17.67 10.35 -4.15
N PRO A 224 -18.68 9.90 -3.37
CA PRO A 224 -18.83 8.47 -3.10
C PRO A 224 -19.12 7.73 -4.40
N GLY A 225 -18.70 6.47 -4.46
CA GLY A 225 -18.85 5.69 -5.67
C GLY A 225 -18.13 4.36 -5.61
N LEU A 226 -18.04 3.72 -6.78
CA LEU A 226 -17.29 2.48 -6.93
C LEU A 226 -15.97 2.76 -7.63
N LEU A 227 -14.90 2.19 -7.11
CA LEU A 227 -13.64 2.13 -7.83
C LEU A 227 -13.79 1.21 -9.04
N TYR A 228 -13.35 1.68 -10.20
CA TYR A 228 -13.32 0.92 -11.41
C TYR A 228 -11.88 0.78 -11.92
N SER A 229 -11.52 -0.47 -12.16
CA SER A 229 -10.27 -0.87 -12.81
C SER A 229 -10.59 -1.26 -14.26
N PRO A 230 -9.98 -0.60 -15.25
CA PRO A 230 -10.14 -1.01 -16.65
C PRO A 230 -9.62 -2.44 -16.92
N SER A 231 -8.72 -2.94 -16.07
CA SER A 231 -8.15 -4.29 -16.15
C SER A 231 -9.14 -5.37 -15.70
N THR A 232 -9.99 -5.10 -14.71
CA THR A 232 -11.05 -6.04 -14.28
C THR A 232 -12.35 -5.85 -15.04
N ARG A 233 -12.63 -4.62 -15.51
CA ARG A 233 -13.87 -4.21 -16.19
C ARG A 233 -15.14 -4.39 -15.34
N TRP A 234 -15.00 -4.51 -14.02
CA TRP A 234 -16.12 -4.66 -13.09
C TRP A 234 -16.13 -3.55 -12.04
N PRO A 235 -17.22 -2.76 -11.95
CA PRO A 235 -17.39 -1.77 -10.88
C PRO A 235 -17.22 -2.39 -9.51
N GLY A 236 -16.40 -1.78 -8.67
CA GLY A 236 -16.12 -2.24 -7.31
C GLY A 236 -15.12 -3.40 -7.22
N LEU A 237 -14.58 -3.90 -8.33
CA LEU A 237 -13.46 -4.86 -8.33
C LEU A 237 -12.24 -4.24 -9.00
N VAL A 238 -11.09 -4.24 -8.32
CA VAL A 238 -9.83 -3.69 -8.82
C VAL A 238 -8.69 -4.71 -8.76
N THR A 239 -7.58 -4.42 -9.44
CA THR A 239 -6.37 -5.23 -9.41
C THR A 239 -5.18 -4.42 -8.87
N ALA A 240 -4.28 -5.07 -8.14
CA ALA A 240 -3.06 -4.45 -7.61
C ALA A 240 -2.19 -3.82 -8.72
N ALA A 241 -2.20 -4.38 -9.93
CA ALA A 241 -1.42 -3.88 -11.06
C ALA A 241 -1.82 -2.45 -11.48
N ASP A 242 -3.07 -2.04 -11.23
CA ASP A 242 -3.57 -0.73 -11.65
C ASP A 242 -3.15 0.40 -10.69
N PHE A 243 -2.56 0.09 -9.53
CA PHE A 243 -2.18 1.11 -8.54
C PHE A 243 -0.98 1.93 -8.99
N ALA A 244 0.09 1.31 -9.48
CA ALA A 244 1.27 2.04 -9.94
C ALA A 244 0.94 3.09 -11.01
N PRO A 245 0.24 2.76 -12.12
CA PRO A 245 -0.14 3.77 -13.12
C PRO A 245 -1.13 4.79 -12.55
N THR A 246 -2.00 4.41 -11.61
CA THR A 246 -2.89 5.37 -10.92
C THR A 246 -2.10 6.38 -10.07
N ILE A 247 -1.09 5.93 -9.33
CA ILE A 247 -0.23 6.80 -8.52
C ILE A 247 0.61 7.72 -9.42
N LEU A 248 1.13 7.20 -10.54
CA LEU A 248 1.83 8.02 -11.53
C LEU A 248 0.91 9.05 -12.18
N HIS A 249 -0.35 8.69 -12.46
CA HIS A 249 -1.38 9.64 -12.89
C HIS A 249 -1.58 10.75 -11.88
N TRP A 250 -1.74 10.37 -10.62
CA TRP A 250 -2.07 11.32 -9.58
C TRP A 250 -0.93 12.23 -9.18
N SER A 251 0.32 11.79 -9.38
CA SER A 251 1.53 12.57 -9.16
C SER A 251 1.99 13.34 -10.41
N GLU A 252 1.18 13.38 -11.47
CA GLU A 252 1.49 14.05 -12.74
C GLU A 252 2.78 13.54 -13.41
N ALA A 253 3.17 12.30 -13.10
CA ALA A 253 4.40 11.65 -13.55
C ALA A 253 4.20 10.75 -14.77
N GLN A 254 3.03 10.80 -15.45
CA GLN A 254 2.69 9.84 -16.52
C GLN A 254 3.52 9.98 -17.78
N ALA A 255 3.96 11.18 -18.12
CA ALA A 255 4.73 11.43 -19.35
C ALA A 255 6.20 10.97 -19.25
N ARG A 256 6.52 10.05 -18.33
CA ARG A 256 7.90 9.79 -17.89
C ARG A 256 8.37 8.37 -18.18
N PRO A 257 9.68 8.19 -18.42
CA PRO A 257 10.26 6.90 -18.79
C PRO A 257 9.94 5.79 -17.77
N GLY A 258 9.46 4.65 -18.26
CA GLY A 258 9.14 3.46 -17.45
C GLY A 258 7.66 3.29 -17.11
N ALA A 259 6.80 4.27 -17.38
CA ALA A 259 5.35 4.09 -17.28
C ALA A 259 4.82 3.08 -18.32
N ASP A 260 5.45 3.04 -19.51
CA ASP A 260 5.07 2.13 -20.60
C ASP A 260 5.42 0.66 -20.32
N ASP A 261 6.26 0.39 -19.31
CA ASP A 261 6.61 -0.97 -18.87
C ASP A 261 5.53 -1.58 -17.95
N MET A 262 4.49 -0.82 -17.58
CA MET A 262 3.39 -1.26 -16.72
C MET A 262 2.19 -1.72 -17.56
N ASP A 263 1.63 -2.89 -17.22
CA ASP A 263 0.43 -3.41 -17.89
C ASP A 263 -0.87 -2.82 -17.30
N GLY A 264 -0.80 -2.36 -16.05
CA GLY A 264 -1.94 -1.80 -15.33
C GLY A 264 -2.48 -0.54 -15.99
N ARG A 265 -3.70 -0.17 -15.62
CA ARG A 265 -4.39 1.01 -16.15
C ARG A 265 -4.84 1.92 -15.02
N VAL A 266 -4.96 3.21 -15.32
CA VAL A 266 -5.42 4.21 -14.34
C VAL A 266 -6.85 3.88 -13.90
N MET A 267 -7.05 3.72 -12.59
CA MET A 267 -8.36 3.54 -11.99
C MET A 267 -9.14 4.85 -12.01
N HIS A 268 -10.46 4.74 -12.09
CA HIS A 268 -11.36 5.88 -11.96
C HIS A 268 -12.51 5.58 -11.01
N VAL A 269 -13.17 6.65 -10.56
CA VAL A 269 -14.36 6.57 -9.71
C VAL A 269 -15.57 6.59 -10.62
N LEU A 270 -16.42 5.57 -10.51
CA LEU A 270 -17.77 5.59 -11.04
C LEU A 270 -18.70 6.18 -9.99
N PRO A 271 -19.56 7.15 -10.35
CA PRO A 271 -20.50 7.72 -9.41
C PRO A 271 -21.42 6.62 -8.85
N ALA A 272 -21.82 6.77 -7.59
CA ALA A 272 -22.88 5.94 -7.04
C ALA A 272 -24.17 6.13 -7.88
N PRO A 273 -24.91 5.05 -8.18
CA PRO A 273 -26.19 5.15 -8.88
C PRO A 273 -27.24 5.91 -8.07
#